data_AF-A0A9D8PP52-F1
#
_entry.id   AF-A0A9D8PP52-F1
#
_cell.length_a   1.000
_cell.length_b   1.000
_cell.length_c   1.000
_cell.angle_alpha   90.00
_cell.angle_beta   90.00
_cell.angle_gamma   90.00
#
_symmetry.space_group_name_H-M   'P 1'
#
loop_
_entity.id
_entity.type
_entity.pdbx_description
1 polymer ?
#
loop_
_entity_poly.entity_id
_entity_poly.type
_entity_poly.pdbx_seq_one_letter_code
_entity_poly.pdbx_strand_id
1 'polypeptide(L)'
;MPRFLHKIRIEDFRSFKDETIELGDVTCIVGPNEGGKTNLLDAINLIVPGDLSKKEDKRNLTEDDTRKNSERFDKSKLPKITYFVEKSFIKEKIILEREEDDNKREL
;
A
#
# COMPACT_ATOMS: atom_id res chain seq x y z
N MET A 1 -8.92 -5.99 8.86
CA MET A 1 -7.84 -5.33 9.63
C MET A 1 -7.11 -4.38 8.69
N PRO A 2 -7.26 -3.05 8.84
CA PRO A 2 -6.57 -2.09 8.00
C PRO A 2 -5.07 -2.15 8.23
N ARG A 3 -4.32 -2.01 7.15
CA ARG A 3 -2.86 -1.99 7.10
C ARG A 3 -2.45 -0.60 6.66
N PHE A 4 -1.70 0.11 7.48
CA PHE A 4 -1.25 1.47 7.15
C PHE A 4 0.16 1.41 6.58
N LEU A 5 0.37 1.98 5.39
CA LEU A 5 1.67 2.09 4.75
C LEU A 5 2.27 3.45 5.16
N HIS A 6 3.17 3.48 6.14
CA HIS A 6 3.82 4.72 6.59
C HIS A 6 5.14 5.00 5.86
N LYS A 7 5.73 4.03 5.17
CA LYS A 7 6.98 4.22 4.40
C LYS A 7 7.11 3.20 3.28
N ILE A 8 7.73 3.62 2.19
CA ILE A 8 8.10 2.80 1.04
C ILE A 8 9.55 3.11 0.64
N ARG A 9 10.36 2.09 0.37
CA ARG A 9 11.66 2.23 -0.29
C ARG A 9 11.60 1.60 -1.67
N ILE A 10 12.04 2.35 -2.67
CA ILE A 10 11.94 2.02 -4.09
C ILE A 10 13.34 1.99 -4.69
N GLU A 11 13.83 0.79 -5.00
CA GLU A 11 15.14 0.52 -5.58
C GLU A 11 14.98 0.08 -7.05
N ASP A 12 15.61 0.84 -7.94
CA ASP A 12 15.74 0.58 -9.38
C ASP A 12 14.45 0.50 -10.23
N PHE A 13 13.34 1.05 -9.73
CA PHE A 13 12.03 1.01 -10.38
C PHE A 13 11.76 2.27 -11.21
N ARG A 14 11.62 2.13 -12.54
CA ARG A 14 11.24 3.17 -13.50
C ARG A 14 12.05 4.49 -13.38
N SER A 15 11.50 5.49 -12.69
CA SER A 15 12.13 6.80 -12.47
C SER A 15 12.96 6.88 -11.19
N PHE A 16 12.85 5.91 -10.29
CA PHE A 16 13.52 5.88 -8.98
C PHE A 16 14.85 5.12 -9.08
N LYS A 17 15.94 5.68 -8.50
CA LYS A 17 17.24 4.99 -8.41
C LYS A 17 17.32 4.18 -7.11
N ASP A 18 17.26 4.88 -5.98
CA ASP A 18 17.10 4.31 -4.65
C ASP A 18 16.53 5.43 -3.77
N GLU A 19 15.21 5.44 -3.57
CA GLU A 19 14.50 6.50 -2.85
C GLU A 19 13.69 5.91 -1.71
N THR A 20 13.66 6.60 -0.57
CA THR A 20 12.83 6.22 0.59
C THR A 20 11.86 7.36 0.89
N ILE A 21 10.57 7.04 0.90
CA ILE A 21 9.47 8.00 1.01
C ILE A 21 8.63 7.63 2.23
N GLU A 22 8.46 8.57 3.14
CA GLU A 22 7.55 8.47 4.28
C GLU A 22 6.17 9.00 3.89
N LEU A 23 5.13 8.36 4.42
CA LEU A 23 3.72 8.65 4.14
C LEU A 23 3.00 8.91 5.46
N GLY A 24 2.40 10.08 5.59
CA GLY A 24 1.47 10.40 6.69
C GLY A 24 0.02 10.10 6.31
N ASP A 25 -0.89 10.26 7.28
CA ASP A 25 -2.34 10.03 7.14
C ASP A 25 -2.94 10.68 5.88
N VAL A 26 -2.42 11.86 5.52
CA VAL A 26 -2.65 12.53 4.24
C VAL A 26 -1.30 12.89 3.64
N THR A 27 -1.00 12.37 2.46
CA THR A 27 0.25 12.67 1.73
C THR A 27 -0.07 13.30 0.37
N CYS A 28 0.50 14.47 0.08
CA CYS A 28 0.34 15.16 -1.20
C CYS A 28 1.57 14.93 -2.09
N ILE A 29 1.36 14.37 -3.29
CA ILE A 29 2.44 14.08 -4.25
C ILE A 29 2.48 15.20 -5.30
N VAL A 30 3.42 16.13 -5.15
CA VAL A 30 3.56 17.33 -6.00
C VAL A 30 4.86 17.27 -6.81
N GLY A 31 4.83 17.80 -8.03
CA GLY A 31 5.98 17.86 -8.93
C GLY A 31 5.58 18.08 -10.39
N PRO A 32 6.54 18.30 -11.30
CA PRO A 32 6.27 18.50 -12.73
C PRO A 32 5.63 17.27 -13.38
N ASN A 33 5.06 17.44 -14.57
CA ASN A 33 4.68 16.31 -15.42
C ASN A 33 5.90 15.41 -15.68
N GLU A 34 5.66 14.12 -15.85
CA GLU A 34 6.70 13.08 -16.02
C GLU A 34 7.70 12.92 -14.85
N GLY A 35 7.64 13.76 -13.80
CA GLY A 35 8.47 13.70 -12.59
C GLY A 35 8.21 12.50 -11.65
N GLY A 36 7.81 11.34 -12.17
CA GLY A 36 7.69 10.09 -11.40
C GLY A 36 6.47 9.94 -10.50
N LYS A 37 5.58 10.93 -10.41
CA LYS A 37 4.37 10.88 -9.54
C LYS A 37 3.51 9.62 -9.75
N THR A 38 3.18 9.31 -11.01
CA THR A 38 2.42 8.10 -11.34
C THR A 38 3.21 6.83 -11.01
N ASN A 39 4.54 6.83 -11.19
CA ASN A 39 5.39 5.70 -10.82
C ASN A 39 5.37 5.43 -9.31
N LEU A 40 5.24 6.45 -8.46
CA LEU A 40 5.06 6.25 -7.01
C LEU A 40 3.73 5.55 -6.70
N LEU A 41 2.63 6.02 -7.29
CA LEU A 41 1.31 5.38 -7.15
C LEU A 41 1.33 3.94 -7.67
N ASP A 42 2.00 3.71 -8.80
CA ASP A 42 2.22 2.40 -9.40
C ASP A 42 3.06 1.47 -8.52
N ALA A 43 4.06 2.00 -7.81
CA ALA A 43 4.82 1.25 -6.81
C ALA A 43 3.93 0.87 -5.61
N ILE A 44 3.09 1.79 -5.13
CA ILE A 44 2.15 1.53 -4.03
C ILE A 44 1.08 0.49 -4.42
N ASN A 45 0.59 0.52 -5.67
CA ASN A 45 -0.46 -0.39 -6.13
C ASN A 45 -0.02 -1.87 -6.13
N LEU A 46 1.28 -2.16 -6.25
CA LEU A 46 1.82 -3.53 -6.31
C LEU A 46 1.69 -4.34 -5.01
N ILE A 47 1.52 -3.69 -3.84
CA ILE A 47 1.20 -4.40 -2.57
C ILE A 47 -0.31 -4.58 -2.35
N VAL A 48 -1.16 -3.86 -3.10
CA VAL A 48 -2.60 -3.98 -2.97
C VAL A 48 -3.03 -5.35 -3.52
N PRO A 49 -3.73 -6.19 -2.73
CA PRO A 49 -4.31 -7.41 -3.29
C PRO A 49 -5.41 -7.01 -4.29
N GLY A 50 -5.22 -7.38 -5.56
CA GLY A 50 -6.31 -7.33 -6.54
C GLY A 50 -7.48 -8.23 -6.12
N ASP A 51 -8.60 -8.13 -6.85
CA ASP A 51 -9.77 -8.98 -6.61
C ASP A 51 -9.36 -10.46 -6.66
N LEU A 52 -9.46 -11.16 -5.52
CA LEU A 52 -9.02 -12.55 -5.41
C LEU A 52 -9.86 -13.51 -6.26
N SER A 53 -11.04 -13.08 -6.72
CA SER A 53 -11.85 -13.83 -7.70
C SER A 53 -11.34 -13.69 -9.14
N LYS A 54 -10.50 -12.68 -9.42
CA LYS A 54 -9.93 -12.38 -10.74
C LYS A 54 -8.40 -12.36 -10.67
N LYS A 55 -7.80 -13.53 -10.88
CA LYS A 55 -6.33 -13.72 -10.97
C LYS A 55 -5.63 -12.75 -11.93
N GLU A 56 -6.37 -12.21 -12.88
CA GLU A 56 -5.92 -11.42 -14.03
C GLU A 56 -5.75 -9.92 -13.68
N ASP A 57 -6.45 -9.42 -12.66
CA ASP A 57 -6.40 -8.02 -12.23
C ASP A 57 -5.19 -7.69 -11.34
N LYS A 58 -4.41 -8.71 -10.92
CA LYS A 58 -3.24 -8.50 -10.06
C LYS A 58 -2.00 -8.16 -10.89
N ARG A 59 -1.66 -6.88 -10.94
CA ARG A 59 -0.36 -6.42 -11.45
C ARG A 59 0.79 -7.11 -10.71
N ASN A 60 1.75 -7.64 -11.47
CA ASN A 60 3.02 -8.16 -10.96
C ASN A 60 4.18 -7.28 -11.44
N LEU A 61 5.33 -7.42 -10.77
CA LEU A 61 6.55 -6.73 -11.14
C LEU A 61 7.23 -7.45 -12.31
N THR A 62 7.69 -6.72 -13.32
CA THR A 62 8.37 -7.26 -14.51
C THR A 62 9.70 -6.55 -14.78
N GLU A 63 10.49 -7.08 -15.73
CA GLU A 63 11.74 -6.45 -16.17
C GLU A 63 11.51 -5.07 -16.82
N ASP A 64 10.34 -4.83 -17.42
CA ASP A 64 9.97 -3.53 -18.02
C ASP A 64 9.78 -2.42 -16.98
N ASP A 65 9.55 -2.79 -15.71
CA ASP A 65 9.49 -1.85 -14.60
C ASP A 65 10.90 -1.42 -14.10
N THR A 66 11.98 -2.06 -14.56
CA THR A 66 13.36 -1.66 -14.22
C THR A 66 13.69 -0.28 -14.82
N ARG A 67 14.42 0.53 -14.06
CA ARG A 67 14.91 1.85 -14.49
C ARG A 67 15.81 1.70 -15.73
N LYS A 68 15.37 2.26 -16.85
CA LYS A 68 16.07 2.20 -18.16
C LYS A 68 17.51 2.75 -18.13
N ASN A 69 17.81 3.66 -17.20
CA ASN A 69 19.13 4.25 -17.00
C ASN A 69 19.81 3.70 -15.73
N SER A 70 19.59 2.43 -15.39
CA SER A 70 20.26 1.76 -14.27
C SER A 70 21.69 1.38 -14.65
N GLU A 71 22.63 1.61 -13.74
CA GLU A 71 23.99 1.06 -13.82
C GLU A 71 24.01 -0.45 -13.52
N ARG A 72 22.93 -1.02 -12.96
CA ARG A 72 22.75 -2.45 -12.66
C ARG A 72 22.07 -3.19 -13.82
N PHE A 73 22.30 -2.76 -15.06
CA PHE A 73 21.66 -3.25 -16.30
C PHE A 73 21.97 -4.72 -16.72
N ASP A 74 22.31 -5.58 -15.76
CA ASP A 74 22.11 -7.02 -15.89
C ASP A 74 20.60 -7.27 -15.82
N LYS A 75 19.98 -7.42 -17.00
CA LYS A 75 18.52 -7.50 -17.22
C LYS A 75 17.84 -8.64 -16.44
N SER A 76 18.60 -9.54 -15.83
CA SER A 76 18.11 -10.63 -14.99
C SER A 76 17.56 -10.20 -13.62
N LYS A 77 17.72 -8.92 -13.21
CA LYS A 77 17.28 -8.44 -11.89
C LYS A 77 16.06 -7.52 -11.99
N LEU A 78 14.97 -8.01 -11.40
CA LEU A 78 13.78 -7.22 -11.12
C LEU A 78 14.09 -6.05 -10.16
N PRO A 79 13.36 -4.93 -10.24
CA PRO A 79 13.46 -3.87 -9.26
C PRO A 79 13.00 -4.35 -7.88
N LYS A 80 13.33 -3.60 -6.82
CA LYS A 80 13.01 -3.99 -5.44
C LYS A 80 12.22 -2.89 -4.74
N ILE A 81 11.04 -3.25 -4.26
CA ILE A 81 10.17 -2.35 -3.51
C ILE A 81 9.95 -2.94 -2.12
N THR A 82 10.29 -2.16 -1.09
CA THR A 82 10.17 -2.55 0.32
C THR A 82 9.10 -1.68 0.99
N TYR A 83 8.04 -2.33 1.49
CA TYR A 83 6.91 -1.65 2.13
C TYR A 83 7.01 -1.80 3.64
N PHE A 84 6.86 -0.69 4.36
CA PHE A 84 6.83 -0.67 5.82
C PHE A 84 5.39 -0.44 6.26
N VAL A 85 4.78 -1.51 6.77
CA VAL A 85 3.34 -1.59 7.01
C VAL A 85 3.07 -1.82 8.49
N GLU A 86 2.30 -0.93 9.10
CA GLU A 86 1.80 -1.10 10.45
C GLU A 86 0.52 -1.93 10.49
N LYS A 87 0.43 -2.80 11.49
CA LYS A 87 -0.79 -3.52 11.84
C LYS A 87 -1.60 -2.64 12.78
N SER A 88 -2.68 -2.05 12.27
CA SER A 88 -3.68 -1.45 13.15
C SER A 88 -4.45 -2.56 13.88
N PHE A 89 -4.15 -2.74 15.17
CA PHE A 89 -5.05 -3.47 16.05
C PHE A 89 -6.27 -2.58 16.33
N ILE A 90 -7.33 -2.75 15.53
CA ILE A 90 -8.64 -2.23 15.91
C ILE A 90 -9.05 -2.92 17.21
N LYS A 91 -8.90 -2.22 18.34
CA LYS A 91 -9.69 -2.51 19.54
C LYS A 91 -11.10 -1.99 19.27
N GLU A 92 -11.95 -2.83 18.70
CA GLU A 92 -13.38 -2.58 18.72
C GLU A 92 -13.82 -2.53 20.18
N LYS A 93 -14.22 -1.34 20.64
CA LYS A 93 -14.90 -1.17 21.91
C LYS A 93 -16.31 -1.71 21.72
N ILE A 94 -16.47 -3.03 21.82
CA ILE A 94 -17.79 -3.67 21.87
C ILE A 94 -18.45 -3.21 23.17
N ILE A 95 -19.40 -2.29 23.06
CA ILE A 95 -20.31 -1.94 24.16
C ILE A 95 -21.53 -2.84 23.99
N LEU A 96 -21.70 -3.79 24.91
CA LEU A 96 -22.96 -4.53 25.06
C LEU A 96 -23.74 -3.86 26.18
N GLU A 97 -24.67 -2.98 25.82
CA GLU A 97 -25.70 -2.51 26.76
C GLU A 97 -26.79 -3.59 26.80
N ARG A 98 -27.28 -3.92 28.00
CA ARG A 98 -28.47 -4.77 28.13
C ARG A 98 -29.69 -3.87 27.92
N GLU A 99 -30.64 -4.32 27.11
CA GLU A 99 -32.02 -3.87 27.29
C GLU A 99 -32.50 -4.37 28.67
N GLU A 100 -33.01 -3.45 29.48
CA GLU A 100 -33.75 -3.83 30.69
C GLU A 100 -35.14 -4.29 30.26
N ASP A 101 -35.47 -5.56 30.56
CA ASP A 101 -36.79 -6.18 30.35
C ASP A 101 -37.83 -5.55 31.30
N ASP A 102 -38.19 -4.29 31.04
CA ASP A 102 -39.24 -3.55 31.74
C ASP A 102 -40.64 -4.01 31.30
N ASN A 103 -40.91 -5.31 31.47
CA ASN A 103 -42.27 -5.82 31.61
C ASN A 103 -42.35 -7.16 32.35
N LYS A 104 -42.04 -7.13 33.65
CA LYS A 104 -42.62 -8.06 34.63
C LYS A 104 -43.13 -7.30 35.84
N ARG A 105 -44.35 -7.67 36.27
CA ARG A 105 -45.15 -7.10 37.38
C ARG A 105 -45.79 -5.76 36.99
N GLU A 106 -47.03 -5.43 37.34
CA GLU A 106 -48.08 -6.13 38.09
C GLU A 106 -49.36 -6.26 37.24
N LEU A 107 -50.31 -7.15 37.56
CA LEU A 107 -50.46 -7.92 38.81
C LEU A 107 -50.74 -9.41 38.53
#